data_AF-A0A7Y7BIT2-F1
#
_entry.id   AF-A0A7Y7BIT2-F1
#
_cell.length_a   1.000
_cell.length_b   1.000
_cell.length_c   1.000
_cell.angle_alpha   90.00
_cell.angle_beta   90.00
_cell.angle_gamma   90.00
#
_symmetry.space_group_name_H-M   'P 1'
#
loop_
_entity.id
_entity.type
_entity.pdbx_description
1 polymer ?
#
loop_
_entity_poly.entity_id
_entity_poly.type
_entity_poly.pdbx_seq_one_letter_code
_entity_poly.pdbx_strand_id
1 'polypeptide(L)' 'WLDTGTIDSLMQAGQFVQILEKRQGIKISCIEEIAYRQGYISAEKLAEIAKPLEKSGYGEYLMNLLKN' A
#
# COMPACT_ATOMS: atom_id res chain seq x y z
N TRP A 1 -16.81 5.28 2.99
CA TRP A 1 -16.57 5.88 4.31
C TRP A 1 -16.77 4.79 5.33
N LEU A 2 -15.78 4.55 6.18
CA LEU A 2 -15.80 3.55 7.24
C LEU A 2 -15.39 4.28 8.52
N ASP A 3 -16.11 4.03 9.60
CA ASP A 3 -15.72 4.48 10.93
C ASP A 3 -15.17 3.29 11.71
N THR A 4 -14.11 3.51 12.48
CA THR A 4 -13.45 2.48 13.29
C THR A 4 -13.65 2.75 14.79
N GLY A 5 -14.77 3.38 15.16
CA GLY A 5 -15.09 3.78 16.53
C GLY A 5 -15.40 2.63 17.50
N THR A 6 -15.65 1.42 17.00
CA THR A 6 -15.82 0.19 17.79
C THR A 6 -14.90 -0.93 17.30
N ILE A 7 -14.63 -1.92 18.16
CA ILE A 7 -13.82 -3.11 17.79
C ILE A 7 -14.43 -3.84 16.58
N ASP A 8 -15.76 -4.00 16.56
CA ASP A 8 -16.45 -4.64 15.44
C ASP A 8 -16.31 -3.84 14.15
N SER A 9 -16.48 -2.51 14.22
CA SER A 9 -16.33 -1.62 13.05
C SER A 9 -14.89 -1.60 12.51
N LEU A 10 -13.89 -1.67 13.40
CA LEU A 10 -12.49 -1.79 13.03
C LEU A 10 -12.20 -3.11 12.31
N MET A 11 -12.72 -4.24 12.83
CA MET A 11 -12.57 -5.54 12.18
C MET A 11 -13.21 -5.56 10.78
N GLN A 12 -14.42 -5.01 10.65
CA GLN A 12 -15.11 -4.91 9.37
C GLN A 12 -14.33 -4.03 8.37
N ALA A 13 -13.81 -2.89 8.82
CA ALA A 13 -13.00 -2.02 7.98
C ALA A 13 -11.71 -2.69 7.50
N GLY A 14 -11.02 -3.41 8.38
CA GLY A 14 -9.83 -4.19 8.04
C GLY A 14 -10.12 -5.29 7.02
N GLN A 15 -11.23 -6.02 7.19
CA GLN A 15 -11.67 -7.05 6.23
C GLN A 15 -12.00 -6.43 4.87
N PHE A 16 -12.70 -5.30 4.85
CA PHE A 16 -13.04 -4.58 3.63
C PHE A 16 -11.79 -4.20 2.83
N VAL A 17 -10.80 -3.59 3.49
CA VAL A 17 -9.50 -3.25 2.87
C VAL A 17 -8.80 -4.50 2.36
N GLN A 18 -8.68 -5.54 3.19
CA GLN A 18 -7.98 -6.77 2.82
C GLN A 18 -8.57 -7.44 1.57
N ILE A 19 -9.90 -7.50 1.47
CA ILE A 19 -10.60 -8.12 0.33
C ILE A 19 -10.32 -7.34 -0.95
N LEU A 20 -10.41 -6.01 -0.90
CA LEU A 20 -10.15 -5.17 -2.07
C LEU A 20 -8.71 -5.29 -2.56
N GLU A 21 -7.73 -5.22 -1.64
CA GLU A 21 -6.31 -5.36 -1.99
C GLU A 21 -6.03 -6.71 -2.65
N LYS A 22 -6.54 -7.82 -2.09
CA LYS A 22 -6.34 -9.16 -2.65
C LYS A 22 -6.98 -9.33 -4.02
N ARG A 23 -8.14 -8.73 -4.25
CA ARG A 23 -8.89 -8.90 -5.52
C ARG A 23 -8.31 -8.04 -6.65
N GLN A 24 -7.83 -6.84 -6.34
CA GLN A 24 -7.38 -5.87 -7.35
C GLN A 24 -5.86 -5.80 -7.48
N GLY A 25 -5.10 -6.39 -6.56
CA GLY A 25 -3.63 -6.33 -6.57
C GLY A 25 -3.07 -4.94 -6.25
N ILE A 26 -3.88 -4.07 -5.63
CA ILE A 26 -3.49 -2.72 -5.21
C ILE A 26 -3.30 -2.65 -3.70
N LYS A 27 -2.63 -1.60 -3.22
CA LYS A 27 -2.59 -1.23 -1.80
C LYS A 27 -3.42 0.02 -1.54
N ILE A 28 -4.35 -0.06 -0.59
CA ILE A 28 -5.19 1.10 -0.25
C ILE A 28 -4.38 2.00 0.68
N SER A 29 -4.35 3.30 0.38
CA SER A 29 -3.67 4.31 1.19
C SER A 29 -2.15 4.10 1.32
N CYS A 30 -1.51 3.53 0.30
CA CYS A 30 -0.05 3.46 0.18
C CYS A 30 0.55 4.85 -0.04
N ILE A 31 1.17 5.42 0.99
CA ILE A 31 1.71 6.79 0.94
C ILE A 31 2.92 6.91 0.00
N GLU A 32 3.72 5.85 -0.12
CA GLU A 32 4.90 5.82 -1.00
C GLU A 32 4.49 5.82 -2.47
N GLU A 33 3.46 5.04 -2.84
CA GLU A 33 2.90 5.07 -4.19
C GLU A 33 2.33 6.45 -4.51
N ILE A 34 1.55 7.03 -3.59
CA ILE A 34 0.98 8.37 -3.79
C ILE A 34 2.11 9.39 -3.97
N ALA A 35 3.13 9.38 -3.10
CA ALA A 35 4.26 10.30 -3.19
C ALA A 35 5.02 10.14 -4.51
N TYR A 36 5.23 8.90 -4.97
CA TYR A 36 5.90 8.63 -6.24
C TYR A 36 5.08 9.13 -7.44
N ARG A 37 3.78 8.81 -7.49
CA ARG A 37 2.88 9.22 -8.58
C ARG A 37 2.68 10.74 -8.64
N GLN A 38 2.74 11.42 -7.49
CA GLN A 38 2.67 12.89 -7.40
C GLN A 38 4.02 13.56 -7.66
N GLY A 39 5.11 12.80 -7.86
CA GLY A 39 6.44 13.35 -8.11
C GLY A 39 7.13 13.92 -6.88
N TYR A 40 6.66 13.63 -5.67
CA TYR A 40 7.30 14.04 -4.42
C TYR A 40 8.58 13.25 -4.11
N ILE A 41 8.68 12.03 -4.63
CA ILE A 41 9.88 11.19 -4.54
C ILE A 41 10.21 10.60 -5.92
N SER A 42 11.50 10.37 -6.17
CA SER A 42 11.96 9.74 -7.41
C SER A 42 11.83 8.21 -7.39
N ALA A 43 12.03 7.58 -8.55
CA ALA A 43 12.05 6.13 -8.67
C ALA A 43 13.15 5.49 -7.81
N GLU A 44 14.32 6.11 -7.75
CA GLU A 44 15.45 5.66 -6.93
C GLU A 44 15.08 5.73 -5.44
N LYS A 45 14.40 6.80 -5.03
CA LYS A 45 13.98 6.96 -3.64
C LYS A 45 12.90 5.94 -3.26
N LEU A 46 11.96 5.67 -4.17
CA LEU A 46 10.97 4.61 -3.96
C LEU A 46 11.65 3.23 -3.82
N ALA A 47 12.63 2.92 -4.66
CA ALA A 47 13.37 1.65 -4.60
C ALA A 47 14.14 1.49 -3.27
N GLU A 48 14.76 2.57 -2.77
CA GLU A 48 15.45 2.60 -1.48
C GLU A 48 14.49 2.25 -0.33
N ILE A 49 13.28 2.83 -0.34
CA ILE A 49 12.24 2.57 0.67
C ILE A 49 11.68 1.14 0.55
N ALA A 50 11.51 0.65 -0.68
CA ALA A 50 10.93 -0.67 -0.95
C ALA A 50 11.84 -1.82 -0.51
N LYS A 51 13.16 -1.67 -0.68
CA LYS A 51 14.17 -2.72 -0.43
C LYS A 51 14.11 -3.35 0.99
N PRO A 52 14.07 -2.60 2.10
CA PRO A 52 13.95 -3.21 3.43
C PRO A 52 12.60 -3.91 3.66
N LEU A 53 11.56 -3.58 2.88
CA LEU A 53 10.18 -4.08 3.06
C LEU A 53 9.86 -5.31 2.21
N GLU A 54 10.78 -5.79 1.37
CA GLU A 54 10.54 -6.91 0.44
C GLU A 54 10.00 -8.17 1.13
N LYS A 55 10.50 -8.48 2.34
CA LYS A 55 10.09 -9.67 3.10
C LYS A 55 8.61 -9.66 3.53
N SER A 56 7.97 -8.50 3.54
CA SER A 56 6.56 -8.35 3.97
C SER A 56 5.55 -8.47 2.82
N GLY A 57 6.01 -8.59 1.57
CA GLY A 57 5.18 -8.46 0.37
C GLY A 57 4.82 -7.01 0.02
N TYR A 58 4.88 -6.08 0.97
CA TYR A 58 4.69 -4.65 0.70
C TYR A 58 5.82 -4.06 -0.15
N GLY A 59 7.08 -4.40 0.16
CA GLY A 59 8.22 -3.96 -0.65
C GLY A 59 8.19 -4.53 -2.06
N GLU A 60 7.71 -5.76 -2.24
CA GLU A 60 7.52 -6.34 -3.58
C GLU A 60 6.48 -5.55 -4.38
N TYR A 61 5.36 -5.16 -3.76
CA TYR A 61 4.37 -4.28 -4.38
C TYR A 61 5.00 -2.95 -4.83
N LEU A 62 5.76 -2.28 -3.97
CA LEU A 62 6.43 -1.01 -4.31
C LEU A 62 7.44 -1.18 -5.45
N MET A 63 8.22 -2.26 -5.44
CA MET A 63 9.16 -2.56 -6.53
C MET A 63 8.44 -2.83 -7.86
N ASN A 64 7.25 -3.43 -7.83
CA ASN A 64 6.46 -3.66 -9.03
C ASN A 64 5.91 -2.37 -9.65
N LEU A 65 5.72 -1.31 -8.87
CA LEU A 65 5.36 0.02 -9.39
C LEU A 65 6.44 0.63 -10.28
N LEU A 66 7.70 0.22 -10.12
CA LEU A 66 8.85 0.70 -10.90
C LEU A 66 9.10 -0.08 -12.20
N LYS A 67 8.43 -1.23 -12.38
CA LYS A 67 8.67 -2.15 -13.52
C LYS A 67 7.78 -1.87 -14.73
N ASN A 68 6.86 -0.90 -14.64
CA ASN A 68 5.91 -0.53 -15.70
C ASN A 68 6.19 0.86 -16.26
#